data_AF-A0A060SHS5-F1
#
_entry.id   AF-A0A060SHS5-F1
#
_cell.length_a   1.000
_cell.length_b   1.000
_cell.length_c   1.000
_cell.angle_alpha   90.00
_cell.angle_beta   90.00
_cell.angle_gamma   90.00
#
_symmetry.space_group_name_H-M   'P 1'
#
loop_
_entity.id
_entity.type
_entity.pdbx_description
1 polymer ?
#
loop_
_entity_poly.entity_id
_entity_poly.type
_entity_poly.pdbx_seq_one_letter_code
_entity_poly.pdbx_strand_id
1 'polypeptide(L)'
;MSSPPVATVSPRPRTTQPTINLEKLQGMLKQTLRVTVTDGRIFIGTFAGTDKQLNILLISTDEYRVGPDAGADGVDGRSARTHKLFRSTPTHQALAWSVHW
;
A
#
# COMPACT_ATOMS: atom_id res chain seq x y z
N MET A 1 50.61 -21.91 10.47
CA MET A 1 49.30 -22.22 9.89
C MET A 1 48.91 -21.04 9.01
N SER A 2 48.87 -21.20 7.69
CA SER A 2 48.59 -20.11 6.75
C SER A 2 47.11 -20.15 6.34
N SER A 3 46.36 -19.09 6.62
CA SER A 3 44.95 -18.98 6.24
C SER A 3 44.80 -18.79 4.74
N PRO A 4 43.78 -19.38 4.09
CA PRO A 4 43.53 -19.16 2.66
C PRO A 4 43.01 -17.74 2.41
N PRO A 5 43.28 -17.14 1.23
CA PRO A 5 42.79 -15.83 0.88
C PRO A 5 41.27 -15.86 0.67
N VAL A 6 40.55 -14.95 1.32
CA VAL A 6 39.13 -14.71 1.06
C VAL A 6 39.01 -14.17 -0.37
N ALA A 7 38.41 -14.95 -1.27
CA ALA A 7 38.07 -14.47 -2.60
C ALA A 7 37.06 -13.33 -2.48
N THR A 8 37.49 -12.10 -2.75
CA THR A 8 36.61 -10.94 -2.92
C THR A 8 35.75 -11.18 -4.16
N VAL A 9 34.55 -11.74 -3.97
CA VAL A 9 33.56 -11.87 -5.04
C VAL A 9 33.02 -10.47 -5.30
N SER A 10 33.51 -9.79 -6.34
CA SER A 10 32.93 -8.52 -6.78
C SER A 10 31.42 -8.71 -7.03
N PRO A 11 30.55 -7.85 -6.48
CA PRO A 11 29.12 -7.98 -6.68
C PRO A 11 28.82 -7.75 -8.16
N ARG A 12 28.39 -8.81 -8.85
CA ARG A 12 27.94 -8.70 -10.24
C ARG A 12 26.77 -7.70 -10.29
N PRO A 13 26.79 -6.71 -11.19
CA PRO A 13 25.63 -5.85 -11.38
C PRO A 13 24.45 -6.72 -11.81
N ARG A 14 23.40 -6.76 -10.97
CA ARG A 14 22.16 -7.46 -11.28
C ARG A 14 21.41 -6.64 -12.34
N THR A 15 21.66 -6.92 -13.61
CA THR A 15 20.88 -6.38 -14.73
C THR A 15 19.58 -7.17 -14.86
N THR A 16 18.67 -7.06 -13.89
CA THR A 16 17.30 -7.54 -14.06
C THR A 16 16.54 -6.44 -14.81
N GLN A 17 16.34 -6.63 -16.10
CA GLN A 17 15.55 -5.73 -16.91
C GLN A 17 14.13 -5.65 -16.32
N PRO A 18 13.57 -4.45 -16.09
CA PRO A 18 12.23 -4.31 -15.52
C PRO A 18 11.21 -5.04 -16.38
N THR A 19 10.30 -5.77 -15.75
CA THR A 19 9.14 -6.32 -16.46
C THR A 19 8.11 -5.22 -16.67
N ILE A 20 7.24 -5.38 -17.67
CA ILE A 20 6.13 -4.45 -17.94
C ILE A 20 5.24 -4.20 -16.71
N ASN A 21 5.07 -5.22 -15.86
CA ASN A 21 4.28 -5.08 -14.62
C ASN A 21 4.98 -4.20 -13.60
N LEU A 22 6.31 -4.27 -13.54
CA LEU A 22 7.14 -3.45 -12.67
C LEU A 22 7.09 -1.99 -13.11
N GLU A 23 7.18 -1.73 -14.42
CA GLU A 23 7.06 -0.38 -15.00
C GLU A 23 5.68 0.23 -14.71
N LYS A 24 4.60 -0.55 -14.91
CA LYS A 24 3.24 -0.13 -14.56
C LYS A 24 3.11 0.21 -13.08
N LEU A 25 3.61 -0.68 -12.21
CA LEU A 25 3.55 -0.46 -10.76
C LEU A 25 4.35 0.78 -10.34
N GLN A 26 5.52 1.00 -10.93
CA GLN A 26 6.31 2.21 -10.71
C GLN A 26 5.57 3.47 -11.16
N GLY A 27 4.89 3.43 -12.32
CA GLY A 27 4.07 4.52 -12.82
C GLY A 27 2.88 4.87 -11.92
N MET A 28 2.40 3.91 -11.12
CA MET A 28 1.33 4.14 -10.15
C MET A 28 1.83 4.81 -8.86
N LEU A 29 3.12 4.75 -8.54
CA LEU A 29 3.65 5.39 -7.34
C LEU A 29 3.40 6.90 -7.39
N LYS A 30 3.05 7.46 -6.24
CA LYS A 30 2.69 8.88 -6.05
C LYS A 30 1.39 9.30 -6.77
N GLN A 31 0.69 8.39 -7.43
CA GLN A 31 -0.64 8.65 -7.97
C GLN A 31 -1.69 8.52 -6.87
N THR A 32 -2.78 9.28 -6.99
CA THR A 32 -3.94 9.11 -6.10
C THR A 32 -4.72 7.87 -6.53
N LEU A 33 -4.98 6.96 -5.60
CA LEU A 33 -5.82 5.79 -5.80
C LEU A 33 -7.12 5.93 -5.04
N ARG A 34 -8.21 5.50 -5.69
CA ARG A 34 -9.50 5.25 -5.06
C ARG A 34 -9.65 3.74 -4.87
N VAL A 35 -9.73 3.31 -3.62
CA VAL A 35 -9.82 1.89 -3.25
C VAL A 35 -11.17 1.65 -2.59
N THR A 36 -11.99 0.81 -3.21
CA THR A 36 -13.28 0.37 -2.65
C THR A 36 -13.10 -0.98 -1.96
N VAL A 37 -13.55 -1.08 -0.72
CA VAL A 37 -13.57 -2.31 0.06
C VAL A 37 -14.98 -2.87 0.09
N THR A 38 -15.11 -4.20 0.14
CA THR A 38 -16.39 -4.90 0.09
C THR A 38 -17.32 -4.59 1.27
N ASP A 39 -16.81 -4.01 2.35
CA ASP A 39 -17.58 -3.57 3.51
C ASP A 39 -18.11 -2.13 3.39
N GLY A 40 -18.07 -1.53 2.20
CA GLY A 40 -18.62 -0.21 1.92
C GLY A 40 -17.68 0.95 2.22
N ARG A 41 -16.43 0.68 2.64
CA ARG A 41 -15.41 1.72 2.80
C ARG A 41 -14.76 2.09 1.48
N ILE A 42 -14.48 3.37 1.30
CA ILE A 42 -13.72 3.91 0.17
C ILE A 42 -12.55 4.69 0.73
N PHE A 43 -11.33 4.36 0.29
CA PHE A 43 -10.11 5.10 0.62
C PHE A 43 -9.65 5.90 -0.59
N ILE A 44 -9.40 7.19 -0.41
CA ILE A 44 -8.79 8.04 -1.43
C ILE A 44 -7.47 8.56 -0.87
N GLY A 45 -6.35 8.16 -1.44
CA GLY A 45 -5.02 8.53 -0.94
C GLY A 45 -3.93 8.31 -1.97
N THR A 46 -2.74 8.84 -1.69
CA THR A 46 -1.58 8.73 -2.59
C THR A 46 -0.90 7.37 -2.42
N PHE A 47 -0.67 6.62 -3.49
CA PHE A 47 -0.02 5.32 -3.45
C PHE A 47 1.48 5.43 -3.21
N ALA A 48 1.93 4.89 -2.08
CA ALA A 48 3.33 4.88 -1.70
C ALA A 48 4.03 3.56 -2.04
N GLY A 49 3.28 2.46 -2.17
CA GLY A 49 3.85 1.17 -2.58
C GLY A 49 3.00 -0.03 -2.16
N THR A 50 3.50 -1.21 -2.51
CA THR A 50 2.90 -2.52 -2.21
C THR A 50 3.96 -3.52 -1.78
N ASP A 51 3.56 -4.58 -1.07
CA ASP A 51 4.42 -5.71 -0.73
C ASP A 51 4.08 -6.98 -1.54
N LYS A 52 4.76 -8.09 -1.22
CA LYS A 52 4.57 -9.40 -1.86
C LYS A 52 3.19 -10.02 -1.61
N GLN A 53 2.48 -9.60 -0.55
CA GLN A 53 1.15 -10.07 -0.19
C GLN A 53 0.04 -9.19 -0.79
N LEU A 54 0.41 -8.22 -1.65
CA LEU A 54 -0.51 -7.24 -2.24
C LEU A 54 -1.14 -6.32 -1.21
N ASN A 55 -0.47 -6.14 -0.06
CA ASN A 55 -0.82 -5.10 0.88
C ASN A 55 -0.39 -3.76 0.28
N ILE A 56 -1.26 -2.75 0.34
CA ILE A 56 -1.00 -1.43 -0.22
C ILE A 56 -0.80 -0.39 0.88
N LEU A 57 0.12 0.54 0.66
CA LEU A 57 0.35 1.70 1.51
C LEU A 57 -0.18 2.95 0.82
N LEU A 58 -1.10 3.64 1.49
CA LEU A 58 -1.62 4.94 1.07
C LEU A 58 -1.18 6.02 2.07
N ILE A 59 -0.75 7.17 1.57
CA ILE A 59 -0.42 8.36 2.38
C ILE A 59 -1.41 9.48 2.09
N SER A 60 -1.63 10.34 3.10
CA SER A 60 -2.59 11.46 3.02
C SER A 60 -3.99 10.98 2.59
N THR A 61 -4.49 9.96 3.28
CA THR A 61 -5.67 9.21 2.86
C THR A 61 -6.93 9.66 3.59
N ASP A 62 -8.00 9.87 2.84
CA ASP A 62 -9.35 10.06 3.34
C ASP A 62 -10.15 8.75 3.27
N GLU A 63 -10.94 8.49 4.30
CA GLU A 63 -11.85 7.34 4.37
C GLU A 63 -13.29 7.82 4.30
N TYR A 64 -14.05 7.22 3.39
CA TYR A 64 -15.49 7.42 3.22
C TYR A 64 -16.22 6.11 3.50
N ARG A 65 -17.41 6.18 4.06
CA ARG A 65 -18.33 5.03 4.23
C ARG A 65 -19.54 5.23 3.35
N VAL A 66 -19.94 4.17 2.66
CA VAL A 66 -21.19 4.11 1.89
C VAL A 66 -22.09 3.08 2.57
N GLY A 67 -23.19 3.52 3.16
CA GLY A 67 -24.15 2.64 3.84
C GLY A 67 -25.04 3.36 4.85
N PRO A 68 -26.00 2.66 5.50
CA PRO A 68 -26.91 3.23 6.49
C PRO A 68 -26.19 3.91 7.67
N ASP A 69 -24.99 3.41 7.98
CA ASP A 69 -24.16 3.87 9.09
C ASP A 69 -23.28 5.08 8.69
N ALA A 70 -23.41 5.59 7.46
CA ALA A 70 -22.66 6.76 6.99
C ALA A 70 -23.05 8.05 7.71
N GLY A 71 -24.08 8.00 8.58
CA GLY A 71 -24.66 9.16 9.24
C GLY A 71 -25.45 10.01 8.25
N ALA A 72 -26.41 10.78 8.75
CA ALA A 72 -27.15 11.77 7.95
C ALA A 72 -26.23 12.87 7.35
N ASP A 73 -24.96 12.87 7.74
CA ASP A 73 -23.91 13.81 7.34
C ASP A 73 -23.20 13.40 6.04
N GLY A 74 -23.70 12.39 5.31
CA GLY A 74 -23.14 11.82 4.07
C GLY A 74 -22.96 12.78 2.88
N VAL A 75 -23.07 14.10 3.11
CA VAL A 75 -22.81 15.17 2.14
C VAL A 75 -21.52 15.94 2.48
N ASP A 76 -21.03 15.89 3.72
CA ASP A 76 -19.94 16.77 4.19
C ASP A 76 -18.69 15.96 4.57
N GLY A 77 -17.76 15.86 3.62
CA GLY A 77 -16.52 15.08 3.70
C GLY A 77 -15.59 15.45 4.86
N ARG A 78 -15.88 14.93 6.07
CA ARG A 78 -14.99 15.04 7.23
C ARG A 78 -13.78 14.12 7.08
N SER A 79 -12.75 14.69 6.48
CA SER A 79 -11.38 14.20 6.33
C SER A 79 -10.76 13.84 7.70
N ALA A 80 -10.76 12.55 8.04
CA ALA A 80 -9.96 12.02 9.13
C ALA A 80 -8.59 11.59 8.59
N ARG A 81 -7.63 12.54 8.56
CA ARG A 81 -6.24 12.27 8.16
C ARG A 81 -5.60 11.25 9.09
N THR A 82 -5.61 9.98 8.68
CA THR A 82 -4.94 8.90 9.40
C THR A 82 -4.11 8.08 8.41
N HIS A 83 -2.86 7.80 8.77
CA HIS A 83 -2.02 6.87 8.01
C HIS A 83 -2.54 5.43 8.26
N LYS A 84 -3.10 4.79 7.23
CA LYS A 84 -3.72 3.46 7.33
C LYS A 84 -2.97 2.44 6.47
N LEU A 85 -2.50 1.36 7.11
CA LEU A 85 -1.89 0.22 6.43
C LEU A 85 -2.98 -0.82 6.15
N PHE A 86 -3.16 -1.21 4.88
CA PHE A 86 -4.16 -2.20 4.49
C PHE A 86 -3.50 -3.56 4.28
N ARG A 87 -3.89 -4.59 5.04
CA ARG A 87 -3.46 -5.98 4.80
C ARG A 87 -4.57 -6.81 4.16
N SER A 88 -4.28 -7.51 3.07
CA SER A 88 -5.20 -8.50 2.50
C SER A 88 -5.06 -9.83 3.27
N THR A 89 -6.17 -10.36 3.76
CA THR A 89 -6.23 -11.74 4.26
C THR A 89 -6.94 -12.61 3.22
N PRO A 90 -6.63 -13.91 3.10
CA PRO A 90 -7.30 -14.82 2.16
C PRO A 90 -8.80 -14.99 2.45
N THR A 91 -9.28 -14.53 3.59
CA THR A 91 -10.64 -14.74 4.09
C THR A 91 -11.43 -13.44 4.09
N HIS A 92 -11.64 -12.81 2.94
CA HIS A 92 -12.64 -11.74 2.71
C HIS A 92 -12.82 -10.67 3.82
N GLN A 93 -11.79 -10.39 4.63
CA GLN A 93 -11.87 -9.46 5.75
C GLN A 93 -10.61 -8.61 5.78
N ALA A 94 -10.79 -7.34 5.44
CA ALA A 94 -9.76 -6.32 5.52
C ALA A 94 -9.74 -5.70 6.92
N LEU A 95 -8.81 -6.15 7.75
CA LEU A 95 -8.56 -5.55 9.05
C LEU A 95 -7.71 -4.28 8.86
N ALA A 96 -8.31 -3.12 9.11
CA ALA A 96 -7.63 -1.83 9.07
C ALA A 96 -7.14 -1.48 10.48
N TRP A 97 -5.83 -1.34 10.65
CA TRP A 97 -5.21 -0.92 11.92
C TRP A 97 -4.72 0.53 11.78
N SER A 98 -5.06 1.39 12.74
CA SER A 98 -4.50 2.74 12.85
C SER A 98 -3.24 2.71 13.71
N VAL A 99 -2.14 3.27 13.21
CA VAL A 99 -0.91 3.49 13.98
C VAL A 99 -0.84 4.96 14.35
N HIS A 100 -0.80 5.24 15.66
CA HIS A 100 -0.51 6.58 16.18
C HIS A 100 1.01 6.68 16.43
N TRP A 101 1.62 7.77 15.98
CA TRP A 101 2.96 8.21 16.38
C TRP A 101 2.82 9.48 17.22
#